data_AF-A0A9P7Q637-F1
#
_entry.id   AF-A0A9P7Q637-F1
#
_cell.length_a   1.000
_cell.length_b   1.000
_cell.length_c   1.000
_cell.angle_alpha   90.00
_cell.angle_beta   90.00
_cell.angle_gamma   90.00
#
_symmetry.space_group_name_H-M   'P 1'
#
loop_
_entity.id
_entity.type
_entity.pdbx_description
1 polymer ?
#
loop_
_entity_poly.entity_id
_entity_poly.type
_entity_poly.pdbx_seq_one_letter_code
_entity_poly.pdbx_strand_id
1 'polypeptide(L)'
;MDASPTQVKVIFTTDEQDLQLPETKRQLLVPADIKRYGLSRILNSESMLDTSSPVPLDFLVNGTFLRTSIQDYLQSNGLSSETALTLQYVRSLIPPVYQASFQHDDWVSSVDVLSATAPAGKRADGLINDRVASASYDGLVRVWNPSGDIIATTIAGRAGGHTARVNAVRWLSPNKVASAGLDRKVIVWDYSEAEDGFSGSLKHSMELWGHEKNINAIDVHCGTKRILTASSDGRVGLWSSSKRAAPQADPESLPTAHSTKRAKLSAAATTAQRGPLAMIPMHDSQVTAAIFHPHDATVAYSASQDHTVKTIDLTTQREVSRLTTMHPILCAAALNNSLIAAGSSARHITLLDPRESATSTAAMTLRGHLNMVVSLSASPDNDYSLVSGSHDSTCRVWDLRSTRQATSDETTGVVCEPVYTIGREWLKGKKLPTAGDGAKVLSVVWDKSWGIVSAGEDKKVQINRGRGLLAS
;
A
#
# COMPACT_ATOMS: atom_id res chain seq x y z
N MET A 1 -41.07 -37.10 14.92
CA MET A 1 -41.52 -36.23 13.81
C MET A 1 -40.30 -35.44 13.38
N ASP A 2 -39.54 -35.96 12.43
CA ASP A 2 -38.40 -35.24 11.86
C ASP A 2 -38.96 -34.13 10.98
N ALA A 3 -38.87 -32.89 11.44
CA ALA A 3 -39.19 -31.73 10.63
C ALA A 3 -38.25 -31.75 9.42
N SER A 4 -38.82 -31.75 8.21
CA SER A 4 -38.04 -31.60 6.98
C SER A 4 -37.13 -30.38 7.11
N PRO A 5 -35.82 -30.49 6.85
CA PRO A 5 -34.91 -29.37 6.98
C PRO A 5 -35.41 -28.22 6.11
N THR A 6 -35.51 -27.02 6.68
CA THR A 6 -35.90 -25.82 5.95
C THR A 6 -34.91 -25.60 4.81
N GLN A 7 -35.41 -25.50 3.58
CA GLN A 7 -34.60 -25.30 2.39
C GLN A 7 -34.80 -23.89 1.85
N VAL A 8 -33.73 -23.29 1.34
CA VAL A 8 -33.74 -21.97 0.73
C VAL A 8 -33.29 -22.09 -0.71
N LYS A 9 -33.97 -21.38 -1.60
CA LYS A 9 -33.59 -21.30 -3.02
C LYS A 9 -32.42 -20.33 -3.18
N VAL A 10 -31.31 -20.81 -3.73
CA VAL A 10 -30.09 -20.04 -3.96
C VAL A 10 -29.77 -19.99 -5.45
N ILE A 11 -29.34 -18.82 -5.91
CA ILE A 11 -28.85 -18.57 -7.26
C ILE A 11 -27.37 -18.18 -7.15
N PHE A 12 -26.49 -19.04 -7.66
CA PHE A 12 -25.06 -18.78 -7.70
C PHE A 12 -24.68 -17.93 -8.91
N THR A 13 -23.91 -16.87 -8.66
CA THR A 13 -23.33 -16.01 -9.69
C THR A 13 -21.86 -15.74 -9.38
N THR A 14 -21.04 -15.43 -10.38
CA THR A 14 -19.63 -15.05 -10.18
C THR A 14 -19.15 -14.15 -11.32
N ASP A 15 -18.19 -13.29 -11.00
CA ASP A 15 -17.47 -12.48 -11.99
C ASP A 15 -16.16 -13.17 -12.44
N GLU A 16 -15.76 -14.26 -11.76
CA GLU A 16 -14.54 -15.00 -12.07
C GLU A 16 -14.80 -15.94 -13.26
N GLN A 17 -14.17 -15.64 -14.40
CA GLN A 17 -14.41 -16.33 -15.68
C GLN A 17 -14.10 -17.83 -15.62
N ASP A 18 -13.09 -18.22 -14.85
CA ASP A 18 -12.63 -19.58 -14.69
C ASP A 18 -13.48 -20.42 -13.72
N LEU A 19 -14.36 -19.78 -12.95
CA LEU A 19 -15.25 -20.45 -12.00
C LEU A 19 -16.72 -20.35 -12.41
N GLN A 20 -17.04 -20.06 -13.67
CA GLN A 20 -18.43 -19.90 -14.11
C GLN A 20 -19.18 -21.24 -14.18
N LEU A 21 -20.34 -21.30 -13.51
CA LEU A 21 -21.24 -22.46 -13.57
C LEU A 21 -22.13 -22.44 -14.84
N PRO A 22 -22.41 -23.63 -15.42
CA PRO A 22 -23.46 -23.79 -16.42
C PRO A 22 -24.82 -23.30 -15.89
N GLU A 23 -25.65 -22.71 -16.74
CA GLU A 23 -26.94 -22.10 -16.34
C GLU A 23 -27.86 -23.08 -15.60
N THR A 24 -27.84 -24.36 -15.99
CA THR A 24 -28.63 -25.43 -15.36
C THR A 24 -28.26 -25.70 -13.90
N LYS A 25 -27.03 -25.38 -13.50
CA LYS A 25 -26.48 -25.64 -12.15
C LYS A 25 -26.45 -24.38 -11.27
N ARG A 26 -26.83 -23.21 -11.80
CA ARG A 26 -26.81 -21.96 -11.03
C ARG A 26 -27.87 -21.90 -9.93
N GLN A 27 -28.99 -22.61 -10.10
CA GLN A 27 -30.08 -22.64 -9.13
C GLN A 27 -30.04 -23.92 -8.32
N LEU A 28 -29.97 -23.82 -6.99
CA LEU A 28 -29.92 -24.96 -6.09
C LEU A 28 -30.77 -24.71 -4.84
N LEU A 29 -31.39 -25.78 -4.33
CA LEU A 29 -32.01 -25.78 -3.00
C LEU A 29 -30.99 -26.24 -1.98
N VAL A 30 -30.69 -25.38 -1.01
CA VAL A 30 -29.71 -25.66 0.05
C VAL A 30 -30.38 -25.61 1.43
N PRO A 31 -29.90 -26.38 2.41
CA PRO A 31 -30.35 -26.27 3.79
C PRO A 31 -30.17 -24.84 4.34
N ALA A 32 -31.14 -24.33 5.09
CA ALA A 32 -31.13 -22.96 5.60
C ALA A 32 -30.03 -22.72 6.66
N ASP A 33 -29.62 -23.77 7.37
CA ASP A 33 -28.57 -23.75 8.39
C ASP A 33 -27.14 -23.72 7.81
N ILE A 34 -27.01 -23.83 6.48
CA ILE A 34 -25.73 -23.88 5.81
C ILE A 34 -24.95 -22.58 6.02
N LYS A 35 -23.67 -22.74 6.35
CA LYS A 35 -22.70 -21.65 6.49
C LYS A 35 -21.78 -21.62 5.27
N ARG A 36 -20.96 -20.58 5.17
CA ARG A 36 -19.92 -20.41 4.15
C ARG A 36 -19.15 -21.69 3.81
N TYR A 37 -18.64 -22.42 4.81
CA TYR A 37 -17.86 -23.64 4.58
C TYR A 37 -18.66 -24.72 3.83
N GLY A 38 -19.93 -24.90 4.21
CA GLY A 38 -20.82 -25.85 3.54
C GLY A 38 -21.09 -25.46 2.09
N LEU A 39 -21.37 -24.18 1.83
CA LEU A 39 -21.58 -23.66 0.48
C LEU A 39 -20.32 -23.80 -0.39
N SER A 40 -19.15 -23.50 0.17
CA SER A 40 -17.87 -23.68 -0.53
C SER A 40 -17.61 -25.16 -0.85
N ARG A 41 -17.97 -26.09 0.05
CA ARG A 41 -17.88 -27.52 -0.22
C ARG A 41 -18.84 -27.98 -1.33
N ILE A 42 -20.04 -27.41 -1.41
CA ILE A 42 -20.98 -27.70 -2.51
C ILE A 42 -20.38 -27.25 -3.85
N LEU A 43 -19.84 -26.04 -3.92
CA LEU A 43 -19.26 -25.53 -5.17
C LEU A 43 -18.02 -26.33 -5.62
N ASN A 44 -17.19 -26.79 -4.67
CA ASN A 44 -16.03 -27.65 -4.95
C ASN A 44 -16.38 -29.13 -5.20
N SER A 45 -17.66 -29.49 -5.27
CA SER A 45 -18.03 -30.86 -5.62
C SER A 45 -17.85 -31.14 -7.11
N GLU A 46 -17.59 -32.40 -7.47
CA GLU A 46 -17.48 -32.88 -8.86
C GLU A 46 -18.74 -32.55 -9.69
N SER A 47 -19.90 -32.43 -9.04
CA SER A 47 -21.14 -32.09 -9.72
C SER A 47 -21.29 -30.61 -10.05
N MET A 48 -20.45 -29.71 -9.50
CA MET A 48 -20.54 -28.27 -9.67
C MET A 48 -19.36 -27.72 -10.48
N LEU A 49 -18.27 -27.27 -9.83
CA LEU A 49 -17.13 -26.64 -10.50
C LEU A 49 -16.07 -27.65 -10.99
N ASP A 50 -16.03 -28.85 -10.41
CA ASP A 50 -15.05 -29.90 -10.78
C ASP A 50 -13.60 -29.39 -10.88
N THR A 51 -13.17 -28.60 -9.90
CA THR A 51 -11.83 -28.03 -9.85
C THR A 51 -10.81 -29.06 -9.38
N SER A 52 -9.63 -29.09 -10.01
CA SER A 52 -8.52 -30.02 -9.68
C SER A 52 -8.07 -29.96 -8.22
N SER A 53 -8.27 -28.82 -7.56
CA SER A 53 -8.04 -28.64 -6.12
C SER A 53 -9.17 -27.81 -5.52
N PRO A 54 -9.54 -28.06 -4.25
CA PRO A 54 -10.61 -27.31 -3.60
C PRO A 54 -10.18 -25.85 -3.39
N VAL A 55 -10.95 -24.94 -3.98
CA VAL A 55 -10.73 -23.49 -3.85
C VAL A 55 -11.61 -22.96 -2.71
N PRO A 56 -11.05 -22.32 -1.68
CA PRO A 56 -11.87 -21.72 -0.63
C PRO A 56 -12.66 -20.54 -1.22
N LEU A 57 -13.98 -20.55 -1.05
CA LEU A 57 -14.88 -19.51 -1.57
C LEU A 57 -15.56 -18.71 -0.44
N ASP A 58 -15.74 -17.43 -0.72
CA ASP A 58 -16.54 -16.47 0.02
C ASP A 58 -17.82 -16.16 -0.77
N PHE A 59 -18.88 -15.74 -0.07
CA PHE A 59 -20.18 -15.47 -0.68
C PHE A 59 -20.64 -14.06 -0.32
N LEU A 60 -20.98 -13.28 -1.33
CA LEU A 60 -21.55 -11.95 -1.22
C LEU A 60 -23.06 -12.01 -1.47
N VAL A 61 -23.84 -11.36 -0.60
CA VAL A 61 -25.29 -11.20 -0.71
C VAL A 61 -25.60 -9.71 -0.62
N ASN A 62 -26.17 -9.15 -1.68
CA ASN A 62 -26.43 -7.71 -1.81
C ASN A 62 -25.22 -6.83 -1.45
N GLY A 63 -24.02 -7.25 -1.86
CA GLY A 63 -22.77 -6.54 -1.57
C GLY A 63 -22.15 -6.83 -0.19
N THR A 64 -22.77 -7.63 0.68
CA THR A 64 -22.22 -7.96 2.01
C THR A 64 -21.72 -9.40 2.09
N PHE A 65 -20.58 -9.65 2.74
CA PHE A 65 -20.12 -11.03 2.94
C PHE A 65 -21.03 -11.80 3.90
N LEU A 66 -21.41 -13.03 3.50
CA LEU A 66 -22.13 -13.96 4.35
C LEU A 66 -21.21 -14.49 5.47
N ARG A 67 -21.37 -13.94 6.69
CA ARG A 67 -20.63 -14.35 7.89
C ARG A 67 -21.39 -15.33 8.79
N THR A 68 -22.71 -15.42 8.62
CA THR A 68 -23.62 -16.27 9.43
C THR A 68 -24.19 -17.43 8.61
N SER A 69 -25.18 -18.16 9.16
CA SER A 69 -26.00 -19.06 8.34
C SER A 69 -26.93 -18.27 7.41
N ILE A 70 -27.44 -18.92 6.36
CA ILE A 70 -28.45 -18.31 5.47
C ILE A 70 -29.72 -17.95 6.25
N GLN A 71 -30.14 -18.82 7.19
CA GLN A 71 -31.29 -18.57 8.05
C GLN A 71 -31.14 -17.28 8.88
N ASP A 72 -29.99 -17.11 9.54
CA ASP A 72 -29.73 -15.90 10.35
C ASP A 72 -29.68 -14.65 9.46
N TYR A 73 -29.15 -14.77 8.24
CA TYR A 73 -29.11 -13.68 7.28
C TYR A 73 -30.53 -13.26 6.86
N LEU A 74 -31.40 -14.22 6.55
CA LEU A 74 -32.79 -13.94 6.22
C LEU A 74 -33.53 -13.28 7.38
N GLN A 75 -33.34 -13.80 8.61
CA GLN A 75 -33.98 -13.25 9.81
C GLN A 75 -33.52 -11.82 10.11
N SER A 76 -32.22 -11.54 10.02
CA SER A 76 -31.65 -10.21 10.29
C SER A 76 -32.07 -9.15 9.27
N ASN A 77 -32.35 -9.55 8.02
CA ASN A 77 -32.84 -8.66 6.97
C ASN A 77 -34.37 -8.65 6.83
N GLY A 78 -35.10 -9.39 7.68
CA GLY A 78 -36.56 -9.48 7.61
C GLY A 78 -37.10 -10.14 6.33
N LEU A 79 -36.32 -11.04 5.72
CA LEU A 79 -36.67 -11.75 4.49
C LEU A 79 -37.33 -13.11 4.79
N SER A 80 -38.29 -13.51 3.94
CA SER A 80 -38.93 -14.83 4.04
C SER A 80 -38.00 -15.95 3.57
N SER A 81 -38.14 -17.16 4.13
CA SER A 81 -37.42 -18.37 3.70
C SER A 81 -37.72 -18.81 2.27
N GLU A 82 -38.82 -18.33 1.69
CA GLU A 82 -39.19 -18.58 0.29
C GLU A 82 -38.46 -17.67 -0.71
N THR A 83 -37.78 -16.63 -0.21
CA THR A 83 -37.06 -15.67 -1.05
C THR A 83 -35.86 -16.34 -1.72
N ALA A 84 -35.75 -16.21 -3.04
CA ALA A 84 -34.55 -16.67 -3.75
C ALA A 84 -33.38 -15.72 -3.47
N LEU A 85 -32.30 -16.25 -2.87
CA LEU A 85 -31.09 -15.48 -2.59
C LEU A 85 -30.09 -15.59 -3.74
N THR A 86 -29.62 -14.46 -4.24
CA THR A 86 -28.50 -14.43 -5.18
C THR A 86 -27.19 -14.38 -4.40
N LEU A 87 -26.40 -15.45 -4.49
CA LEU A 87 -25.10 -15.57 -3.86
C LEU A 87 -24.01 -15.38 -4.92
N GLN A 88 -23.30 -14.26 -4.84
CA GLN A 88 -22.12 -14.05 -5.65
C GLN A 88 -20.92 -14.71 -4.96
N TYR A 89 -20.36 -15.76 -5.55
CA TYR A 89 -19.20 -16.45 -4.99
C TYR A 89 -17.89 -15.91 -5.57
N VAL A 90 -16.89 -15.77 -4.69
CA VAL A 90 -15.58 -15.20 -4.99
C VAL A 90 -14.49 -15.98 -4.28
N ARG A 91 -13.27 -15.96 -4.80
CA ARG A 91 -12.11 -16.52 -4.10
C ARG A 91 -11.91 -15.87 -2.74
N SER A 92 -11.71 -16.71 -1.74
CA SER A 92 -11.42 -16.27 -0.38
C SER A 92 -10.03 -15.66 -0.30
N LEU A 93 -9.89 -14.59 0.46
CA LEU A 93 -8.57 -14.09 0.83
C LEU A 93 -7.87 -15.18 1.66
N ILE A 94 -6.70 -15.63 1.19
CA ILE A 94 -5.84 -16.52 1.97
C ILE A 94 -5.31 -15.72 3.17
N PRO A 95 -5.58 -16.15 4.42
CA PRO A 95 -5.26 -15.35 5.59
C PRO A 95 -3.75 -15.10 5.69
N PRO A 96 -3.30 -13.82 5.67
CA PRO A 96 -1.89 -13.48 5.74
C PRO A 96 -1.38 -13.66 7.18
N VAL A 97 -0.86 -14.85 7.47
CA VAL A 97 -0.34 -15.21 8.79
C VAL A 97 1.09 -14.71 8.97
N TYR A 98 1.48 -14.47 10.22
CA TYR A 98 2.83 -14.06 10.57
C TYR A 98 3.87 -15.10 10.09
N GLN A 99 4.94 -14.62 9.48
CA GLN A 99 6.06 -15.45 9.01
C GLN A 99 7.38 -15.08 9.69
N ALA A 100 7.78 -13.81 9.64
CA ALA A 100 9.09 -13.35 10.12
C ALA A 100 9.07 -11.89 10.59
N SER A 101 10.10 -11.52 11.37
CA SER A 101 10.36 -10.14 11.80
C SER A 101 11.85 -9.80 11.61
N PHE A 102 12.16 -8.74 10.87
CA PHE A 102 13.52 -8.23 10.75
C PHE A 102 13.75 -7.13 11.79
N GLN A 103 14.80 -7.26 12.59
CA GLN A 103 15.05 -6.40 13.75
C GLN A 103 15.85 -5.16 13.36
N HIS A 104 15.46 -4.00 13.87
CA HIS A 104 16.18 -2.74 13.75
C HIS A 104 16.54 -2.19 15.13
N ASP A 105 17.55 -1.32 15.16
CA ASP A 105 17.95 -0.60 16.39
C ASP A 105 17.02 0.59 16.69
N ASP A 106 16.34 1.10 15.67
CA ASP A 106 15.44 2.26 15.75
C ASP A 106 14.17 2.04 14.90
N TRP A 107 13.23 3.00 14.97
CA TRP A 107 11.94 2.94 14.30
C TRP A 107 12.10 2.84 12.78
N VAL A 108 11.31 1.98 12.15
CA VAL A 108 11.32 1.78 10.71
C VAL A 108 10.24 2.67 10.08
N SER A 109 10.66 3.68 9.33
CA SER A 109 9.78 4.70 8.75
C SER A 109 9.08 4.23 7.48
N SER A 110 9.79 3.53 6.60
CA SER A 110 9.30 3.11 5.29
C SER A 110 9.88 1.76 4.91
N VAL A 111 9.08 0.98 4.19
CA VAL A 111 9.51 -0.28 3.57
C VAL A 111 9.11 -0.31 2.12
N ASP A 112 9.92 -0.99 1.31
CA ASP A 112 9.61 -1.30 -0.07
C ASP A 112 10.22 -2.65 -0.45
N VAL A 113 9.63 -3.31 -1.44
CA VAL A 113 10.01 -4.68 -1.80
C VAL A 113 10.46 -4.77 -3.25
N LEU A 114 11.44 -5.62 -3.49
CA LEU A 114 11.90 -6.04 -4.79
C LEU A 114 11.54 -7.51 -4.94
N SER A 115 10.83 -7.81 -6.02
CA SER A 115 10.49 -9.16 -6.47
C SER A 115 10.22 -9.12 -7.96
N ALA A 116 10.09 -10.29 -8.59
CA ALA A 116 9.73 -10.36 -10.01
C ALA A 116 8.38 -9.67 -10.33
N THR A 117 7.48 -9.59 -9.36
CA THR A 117 6.15 -8.96 -9.50
C THR A 117 6.10 -7.50 -9.07
N ALA A 118 7.06 -7.04 -8.27
CA ALA A 118 7.15 -5.66 -7.85
C ALA A 118 7.38 -4.72 -9.05
N PRO A 119 6.95 -3.44 -8.99
CA PRO A 119 7.13 -2.47 -10.08
C PRO A 119 8.58 -2.33 -10.57
N ALA A 120 9.54 -2.39 -9.64
CA ALA A 120 10.97 -2.31 -9.95
C ALA A 120 11.50 -3.57 -10.64
N GLY A 121 10.97 -4.75 -10.30
CA GLY A 121 11.41 -6.02 -10.87
C GLY A 121 10.77 -6.35 -12.22
N LYS A 122 9.49 -6.02 -12.43
CA LYS A 122 8.76 -6.28 -13.70
C LYS A 122 9.46 -5.77 -14.97
N ARG A 123 10.36 -4.79 -14.85
CA ARG A 123 11.07 -4.15 -15.97
C ARG A 123 12.55 -4.49 -16.02
N ALA A 124 13.01 -5.42 -15.20
CA ALA A 124 14.41 -5.81 -15.18
C ALA A 124 14.67 -7.04 -16.05
N ASP A 125 15.81 -7.03 -16.73
CA ASP A 125 16.28 -8.18 -17.48
C ASP A 125 17.01 -9.15 -16.53
N GLY A 126 16.61 -10.42 -16.52
CA GLY A 126 17.29 -11.49 -15.78
C GLY A 126 16.58 -11.95 -14.51
N LEU A 127 17.25 -12.83 -13.77
CA LEU A 127 16.74 -13.37 -12.51
C LEU A 127 16.77 -12.28 -11.43
N ILE A 128 15.64 -12.08 -10.76
CA ILE A 128 15.51 -11.08 -9.69
C ILE A 128 15.54 -11.81 -8.36
N ASN A 129 16.49 -11.43 -7.51
CA ASN A 129 16.49 -11.87 -6.13
C ASN A 129 15.50 -11.03 -5.33
N ASP A 130 14.64 -11.71 -4.58
CA ASP A 130 13.66 -11.05 -3.71
C ASP A 130 14.39 -10.31 -2.59
N ARG A 131 14.13 -9.00 -2.45
CA ARG A 131 14.76 -8.14 -1.42
C ARG A 131 13.75 -7.24 -0.75
N VAL A 132 14.00 -6.87 0.50
CA VAL A 132 13.26 -5.81 1.19
C VAL A 132 14.19 -4.65 1.45
N ALA A 133 13.79 -3.44 1.06
CA ALA A 133 14.43 -2.20 1.48
C ALA A 133 13.66 -1.61 2.66
N SER A 134 14.39 -1.10 3.64
CA SER A 134 13.85 -0.49 4.84
C SER A 134 14.57 0.81 5.14
N ALA A 135 13.82 1.85 5.46
CA ALA A 135 14.32 3.13 5.94
C ALA A 135 14.07 3.23 7.45
N SER A 136 15.05 3.80 8.16
CA SER A 136 15.01 3.90 9.61
C SER A 136 15.18 5.34 10.09
N TYR A 137 14.70 5.60 11.30
CA TYR A 137 14.85 6.87 11.99
C TYR A 137 16.31 7.20 12.34
N ASP A 138 17.18 6.19 12.36
CA ASP A 138 18.64 6.31 12.52
C ASP A 138 19.35 6.99 11.33
N GLY A 139 18.64 7.24 10.22
CA GLY A 139 19.19 7.87 9.02
C GLY A 139 19.79 6.88 8.01
N LEU A 140 19.61 5.57 8.21
CA LEU A 140 20.15 4.53 7.35
C LEU A 140 19.05 3.80 6.58
N VAL A 141 19.41 3.37 5.37
CA VAL A 141 18.62 2.43 4.57
C VAL A 141 19.32 1.08 4.57
N ARG A 142 18.57 0.02 4.82
CA ARG A 142 19.04 -1.37 4.85
C ARG A 142 18.30 -2.21 3.82
N VAL A 143 19.02 -3.08 3.15
CA VAL A 143 18.49 -4.09 2.22
C VAL A 143 18.64 -5.47 2.83
N TRP A 144 17.54 -6.21 2.86
CA TRP A 144 17.41 -7.51 3.52
C TRP A 144 17.19 -8.63 2.51
N ASN A 145 17.71 -9.81 2.81
CA ASN A 145 17.38 -11.05 2.11
C ASN A 145 16.07 -11.70 2.68
N PRO A 146 15.51 -12.73 2.04
CA PRO A 146 14.38 -13.50 2.56
C PRO A 146 14.61 -14.20 3.90
N SER A 147 15.86 -14.47 4.26
CA SER A 147 16.25 -15.07 5.54
C SER A 147 16.23 -14.08 6.70
N GLY A 148 16.16 -12.77 6.41
CA GLY A 148 16.23 -11.70 7.42
C GLY A 148 17.63 -11.22 7.76
N ASP A 149 18.62 -11.52 6.92
CA ASP A 149 19.96 -10.97 7.03
C ASP A 149 20.09 -9.66 6.24
N ILE A 150 20.91 -8.75 6.76
CA ILE A 150 21.23 -7.49 6.10
C ILE A 150 22.32 -7.73 5.05
N ILE A 151 21.98 -7.48 3.79
CA ILE A 151 22.91 -7.60 2.66
C ILE A 151 23.72 -6.32 2.49
N ALA A 152 23.04 -5.17 2.59
CA ALA A 152 23.65 -3.86 2.39
C ALA A 152 23.06 -2.84 3.34
N THR A 153 23.91 -1.95 3.84
CA THR A 153 23.52 -0.78 4.63
C THR A 153 24.14 0.46 4.00
N THR A 154 23.38 1.54 3.92
CA THR A 154 23.91 2.82 3.45
C THR A 154 24.97 3.38 4.38
N ILE A 155 25.88 4.17 3.83
CA ILE A 155 26.83 4.94 4.62
C ILE A 155 26.12 6.00 5.48
N ALA A 156 26.72 6.36 6.61
CA ALA A 156 26.20 7.41 7.48
C ALA A 156 26.35 8.81 6.86
N GLY A 157 25.59 9.78 7.38
CA GLY A 157 25.53 11.15 6.86
C GLY A 157 26.87 11.86 6.67
N ARG A 158 27.85 11.65 7.57
CA ARG A 158 29.18 12.26 7.47
C ARG A 158 29.99 11.80 6.25
N ALA A 159 29.63 10.67 5.65
CA ALA A 159 30.32 10.07 4.51
C ALA A 159 29.53 10.20 3.19
N GLY A 160 28.44 10.98 3.17
CA GLY A 160 27.60 11.19 1.97
C GLY A 160 26.22 10.51 2.03
N GLY A 161 25.84 9.95 3.18
CA GLY A 161 24.48 9.43 3.40
C GLY A 161 23.50 10.47 3.91
N HIS A 162 22.35 10.02 4.40
CA HIS A 162 21.38 10.91 5.05
C HIS A 162 21.93 11.44 6.39
N THR A 163 21.72 12.72 6.66
CA THR A 163 22.21 13.39 7.89
C THR A 163 21.16 13.45 8.99
N ALA A 164 19.94 13.03 8.68
CA ALA A 164 18.79 12.99 9.59
C ALA A 164 17.93 11.76 9.25
N ARG A 165 16.82 11.58 9.98
CA ARG A 165 15.91 10.44 9.75
C ARG A 165 15.46 10.35 8.30
N VAL A 166 15.40 9.12 7.78
CA VAL A 166 14.83 8.83 6.46
C VAL A 166 13.34 8.60 6.64
N ASN A 167 12.50 9.24 5.83
CA ASN A 167 11.05 9.10 5.90
C ASN A 167 10.51 8.11 4.86
N ALA A 168 11.13 8.01 3.69
CA ALA A 168 10.65 7.19 2.58
C ALA A 168 11.80 6.50 1.85
N VAL A 169 11.56 5.27 1.39
CA VAL A 169 12.46 4.50 0.50
C VAL A 169 11.64 3.79 -0.57
N ARG A 170 12.14 3.79 -1.82
CA ARG A 170 11.54 3.07 -2.96
C ARG A 170 12.59 2.50 -3.92
N TRP A 171 12.33 1.31 -4.46
CA TRP A 171 13.14 0.71 -5.53
C TRP A 171 12.79 1.33 -6.89
N LEU A 172 13.79 1.82 -7.63
CA LEU A 172 13.59 2.28 -9.01
C LEU A 172 13.82 1.16 -10.03
N SER A 173 14.78 0.29 -9.74
CA SER A 173 15.15 -0.91 -10.49
C SER A 173 15.89 -1.83 -9.53
N PRO A 174 16.20 -3.10 -9.89
CA PRO A 174 16.92 -4.00 -9.00
C PRO A 174 18.28 -3.47 -8.55
N ASN A 175 18.86 -2.52 -9.31
CA ASN A 175 20.18 -1.95 -9.03
C ASN A 175 20.11 -0.50 -8.54
N LYS A 176 18.93 0.06 -8.28
CA LYS A 176 18.78 1.46 -7.84
C LYS A 176 17.67 1.65 -6.82
N VAL A 177 17.99 2.37 -5.75
CA VAL A 177 17.06 2.74 -4.67
C VAL A 177 17.03 4.26 -4.53
N ALA A 178 15.87 4.85 -4.23
CA ALA A 178 15.75 6.25 -3.81
C ALA A 178 15.31 6.31 -2.36
N SER A 179 15.87 7.26 -1.62
CA SER A 179 15.42 7.58 -0.27
C SER A 179 15.38 9.09 -0.03
N ALA A 180 14.49 9.52 0.85
CA ALA A 180 14.35 10.91 1.25
C ALA A 180 13.91 11.01 2.70
N GLY A 181 14.21 12.15 3.32
CA GLY A 181 13.93 12.33 4.74
C GLY A 181 13.91 13.77 5.21
N LEU A 182 14.27 13.93 6.49
CA LEU A 182 14.26 15.20 7.20
C LEU A 182 15.35 16.16 6.75
N ASP A 183 16.40 15.66 6.10
CA ASP A 183 17.53 16.42 5.58
C ASP A 183 17.27 17.12 4.23
N ARG A 184 16.01 17.06 3.74
CA ARG A 184 15.50 17.78 2.56
C ARG A 184 16.10 17.33 1.21
N LYS A 185 16.96 16.31 1.22
CA LYS A 185 17.54 15.75 0.00
C LYS A 185 16.89 14.41 -0.35
N VAL A 186 16.80 14.13 -1.63
CA VAL A 186 16.57 12.77 -2.14
C VAL A 186 17.92 12.21 -2.55
N ILE A 187 18.29 11.04 -2.05
CA ILE A 187 19.50 10.34 -2.48
C ILE A 187 19.08 9.17 -3.37
N VAL A 188 19.70 9.07 -4.55
CA VAL A 188 19.61 7.88 -5.39
C VAL A 188 20.86 7.05 -5.17
N TRP A 189 20.67 5.80 -4.79
CA TRP A 189 21.70 4.82 -4.49
C TRP A 189 21.82 3.83 -5.64
N ASP A 190 23.05 3.54 -6.04
CA ASP A 190 23.38 2.39 -6.86
C ASP A 190 23.57 1.18 -5.93
N TYR A 191 22.70 0.18 -6.11
CA TYR A 191 22.75 -1.11 -5.42
C TYR A 191 23.49 -2.12 -6.28
N SER A 192 24.48 -2.78 -5.68
CA SER A 192 25.21 -3.89 -6.30
C SER A 192 25.27 -5.05 -5.33
N GLU A 193 24.96 -6.24 -5.79
CA GLU A 193 25.02 -7.47 -5.02
C GLU A 193 26.18 -8.34 -5.51
N ALA A 194 26.85 -9.03 -4.59
CA ALA A 194 27.84 -10.04 -4.95
C ALA A 194 27.12 -11.32 -5.41
N GLU A 195 27.85 -12.17 -6.16
CA GLU A 195 27.29 -13.43 -6.69
C GLU A 195 26.84 -14.41 -5.61
N ASP A 196 27.34 -14.26 -4.37
CA ASP A 196 26.94 -15.08 -3.23
C ASP A 196 25.49 -14.81 -2.77
N GLY A 197 24.93 -13.64 -3.09
CA GLY A 197 23.59 -13.22 -2.68
C GLY A 197 23.45 -12.86 -1.19
N PHE A 198 24.56 -12.78 -0.45
CA PHE A 198 24.60 -12.46 0.98
C PHE A 198 25.34 -11.15 1.27
N SER A 199 26.11 -10.64 0.31
CA SER A 199 26.81 -9.36 0.46
C SER A 199 26.46 -8.38 -0.66
N GLY A 200 26.36 -7.10 -0.32
CA GLY A 200 26.06 -6.06 -1.28
C GLY A 200 26.54 -4.69 -0.83
N SER A 201 26.47 -3.71 -1.73
CA SER A 201 26.87 -2.34 -1.46
C SER A 201 25.83 -1.35 -1.97
N LEU A 202 25.60 -0.29 -1.18
CA LEU A 202 24.76 0.85 -1.55
C LEU A 202 25.65 2.08 -1.66
N LYS A 203 25.91 2.51 -2.90
CA LYS A 203 26.73 3.68 -3.19
C LYS A 203 25.84 4.83 -3.61
N HIS A 204 25.91 5.95 -2.89
CA HIS A 204 25.20 7.16 -3.29
C HIS A 204 25.66 7.64 -4.68
N SER A 205 24.74 7.74 -5.62
CA SER A 205 25.02 8.06 -7.02
C SER A 205 24.81 9.54 -7.31
N MET A 206 23.77 10.12 -6.72
CA MET A 206 23.37 11.51 -6.90
C MET A 206 22.57 12.01 -5.69
N GLU A 207 22.72 13.30 -5.40
CA GLU A 207 21.91 14.01 -4.42
C GLU A 207 21.00 15.00 -5.14
N LEU A 208 19.72 14.96 -4.82
CA LEU A 208 18.70 15.84 -5.36
C LEU A 208 18.31 16.87 -4.30
N TRP A 209 18.47 18.15 -4.64
CA TRP A 209 18.19 19.29 -3.77
C TRP A 209 17.13 20.19 -4.40
N GLY A 210 16.21 20.72 -3.59
CA GLY A 210 15.19 21.66 -4.06
C GLY A 210 14.04 21.93 -3.08
N HIS A 211 13.72 20.99 -2.18
CA HIS A 211 12.70 21.24 -1.15
C HIS A 211 13.22 22.14 -0.02
N GLU A 212 12.33 23.00 0.50
CA GLU A 212 12.68 23.94 1.57
C GLU A 212 12.53 23.30 2.96
N LYS A 213 11.64 22.31 3.06
CA LYS A 213 11.33 21.53 4.27
C LYS A 213 11.52 20.02 4.04
N ASN A 214 11.22 19.22 5.05
CA ASN A 214 11.38 17.76 4.98
C ASN A 214 10.51 17.11 3.89
N ILE A 215 10.97 15.96 3.41
CA ILE A 215 10.28 15.17 2.40
C ILE A 215 9.56 14.04 3.14
N ASN A 216 8.24 13.97 3.00
CA ASN A 216 7.37 13.04 3.72
C ASN A 216 7.22 11.71 2.97
N ALA A 217 7.07 11.75 1.65
CA ALA A 217 6.86 10.56 0.83
C ALA A 217 7.58 10.66 -0.51
N ILE A 218 7.89 9.48 -1.08
CA ILE A 218 8.44 9.30 -2.41
C ILE A 218 7.60 8.28 -3.15
N ASP A 219 7.33 8.56 -4.42
CA ASP A 219 6.87 7.57 -5.37
C ASP A 219 7.75 7.57 -6.63
N VAL A 220 7.82 6.44 -7.32
CA VAL A 220 8.76 6.23 -8.43
C VAL A 220 8.05 5.61 -9.62
N HIS A 221 8.35 6.14 -10.80
CA HIS A 221 7.93 5.54 -12.05
C HIS A 221 9.12 4.87 -12.73
N CYS A 222 9.26 3.56 -12.54
CA CYS A 222 10.41 2.76 -12.97
C CYS A 222 10.66 2.86 -14.49
N GLY A 223 9.61 2.95 -15.31
CA GLY A 223 9.74 3.01 -16.78
C GLY A 223 10.34 4.32 -17.31
N THR A 224 10.01 5.45 -16.70
CA THR A 224 10.50 6.79 -17.12
C THR A 224 11.67 7.27 -16.28
N LYS A 225 12.06 6.51 -15.25
CA LYS A 225 13.13 6.88 -14.29
C LYS A 225 12.84 8.24 -13.65
N ARG A 226 11.56 8.50 -13.38
CA ARG A 226 11.08 9.71 -12.69
C ARG A 226 10.75 9.40 -11.24
N ILE A 227 10.94 10.40 -10.39
CA ILE A 227 10.63 10.34 -8.96
C ILE A 227 9.65 11.49 -8.66
N LEU A 228 8.65 11.22 -7.84
CA LEU A 228 7.78 12.22 -7.23
C LEU A 228 8.07 12.30 -5.74
N THR A 229 8.05 13.52 -5.20
CA THR A 229 8.20 13.77 -3.77
C THR A 229 7.07 14.63 -3.25
N ALA A 230 6.64 14.32 -2.04
CA ALA A 230 5.72 15.14 -1.25
C ALA A 230 6.48 15.74 -0.07
N SER A 231 6.38 17.06 0.12
CA SER A 231 7.09 17.75 1.20
C SER A 231 6.17 18.62 2.06
N SER A 232 6.63 18.89 3.27
CA SER A 232 5.97 19.81 4.20
C SER A 232 6.04 21.28 3.78
N ASP A 233 6.75 21.60 2.69
CA ASP A 233 6.76 22.94 2.09
C ASP A 233 5.52 23.25 1.23
N GLY A 234 4.61 22.28 1.05
CA GLY A 234 3.40 22.44 0.22
C GLY A 234 3.64 22.20 -1.26
N ARG A 235 4.85 21.78 -1.65
CA ARG A 235 5.23 21.52 -3.04
C ARG A 235 5.34 20.03 -3.33
N VAL A 236 5.04 19.70 -4.58
CA VAL A 236 5.31 18.39 -5.18
C VAL A 236 6.54 18.52 -6.06
N GLY A 237 7.57 17.73 -5.78
CA GLY A 237 8.80 17.73 -6.59
C GLY A 237 8.76 16.64 -7.65
N LEU A 238 9.07 16.98 -8.90
CA LEU A 238 9.30 16.04 -9.99
C LEU A 238 10.79 15.96 -10.30
N TRP A 239 11.35 14.76 -10.28
CA TRP A 239 12.79 14.55 -10.43
C TRP A 239 13.10 13.49 -11.48
N SER A 240 14.33 13.51 -11.99
CA SER A 240 14.88 12.39 -12.76
C SER A 240 15.95 11.68 -11.93
N SER A 241 15.97 10.34 -11.98
CA SER A 241 17.05 9.54 -11.41
C SER A 241 18.23 9.33 -12.37
N SER A 242 18.20 9.98 -13.54
CA SER A 242 19.30 9.96 -14.52
C SER A 242 20.15 11.22 -14.44
N LYS A 243 21.46 11.06 -14.25
CA LYS A 243 22.44 12.16 -14.18
C LYS A 243 22.45 13.08 -15.40
N ARG A 244 22.06 12.56 -16.58
CA ARG A 244 22.02 13.30 -17.85
C ARG A 244 20.77 14.16 -18.00
N ALA A 245 19.65 13.72 -17.41
CA ALA A 245 18.36 14.41 -17.53
C ALA A 245 18.07 15.31 -16.32
N ALA A 246 18.71 15.05 -15.17
CA ALA A 246 18.55 15.88 -13.97
C ALA A 246 19.27 17.25 -14.15
N PRO A 247 18.58 18.38 -13.93
CA PRO A 247 19.18 19.72 -13.95
C PRO A 247 20.24 19.91 -12.86
N GLN A 248 21.04 20.97 -12.97
CA GLN A 248 21.95 21.36 -11.89
C GLN A 248 21.15 21.88 -10.68
N ALA A 249 21.62 21.59 -9.46
CA ALA A 249 20.97 22.08 -8.25
C ALA A 249 21.11 23.60 -8.11
N ASP A 250 20.05 24.27 -7.64
CA ASP A 250 20.10 25.69 -7.33
C ASP A 250 21.04 25.93 -6.15
N PRO A 251 22.02 26.86 -6.25
CA PRO A 251 22.99 27.11 -5.18
C PRO A 251 22.36 27.51 -3.83
N GLU A 252 21.18 28.13 -3.86
CA GLU A 252 20.44 28.54 -2.65
C GLU A 252 19.77 27.35 -1.93
N SER A 253 19.47 26.28 -2.66
CA SER A 253 18.91 25.05 -2.08
C SER A 253 19.97 24.17 -1.42
N LEU A 254 21.24 24.39 -1.75
CA LEU A 254 22.37 23.69 -1.15
C LEU A 254 22.65 24.23 0.26
N PRO A 255 23.14 23.39 1.18
CA PRO A 255 23.52 23.86 2.50
C PRO A 255 24.60 24.94 2.38
N THR A 256 24.31 26.15 2.88
CA THR A 256 25.27 27.24 2.96
C THR A 256 26.45 26.82 3.82
N ALA A 257 27.66 26.78 3.24
CA ALA A 257 28.90 26.51 3.97
C ALA A 257 29.19 27.66 4.96
N HIS A 258 28.58 27.64 6.13
CA HIS A 258 28.97 28.49 7.25
C HIS A 258 30.28 27.95 7.85
N SER A 259 31.42 28.38 7.30
CA SER A 259 32.59 28.84 8.07
C SER A 259 33.80 29.02 7.16
N THR A 260 34.40 30.19 7.33
CA THR A 260 35.65 30.72 6.78
C THR A 260 36.85 29.76 6.78
N LYS A 261 37.66 29.89 5.71
CA LYS A 261 39.08 29.49 5.54
C LYS A 261 39.42 27.99 5.67
N ARG A 262 40.02 27.49 4.57
CA ARG A 262 40.65 26.18 4.32
C ARG A 262 39.70 25.01 3.99
N ALA A 263 39.55 24.77 2.70
CA ALA A 263 39.84 23.46 2.12
C ALA A 263 40.09 23.61 0.61
N LYS A 264 41.30 24.05 0.24
CA LYS A 264 41.83 23.75 -1.09
C LYS A 264 42.09 22.25 -1.11
N LEU A 265 41.30 21.55 -1.92
CA LEU A 265 41.57 20.24 -2.52
C LEU A 265 42.08 19.13 -1.58
N SER A 266 41.16 18.33 -1.06
CA SER A 266 41.27 16.89 -1.27
C SER A 266 40.07 16.44 -2.10
N ALA A 267 40.38 15.92 -3.28
CA ALA A 267 39.43 15.34 -4.20
C ALA A 267 38.89 14.02 -3.62
N ALA A 268 37.84 14.10 -2.80
CA ALA A 268 36.92 12.99 -2.61
C ALA A 268 35.77 13.23 -3.58
N ALA A 269 35.54 12.29 -4.50
CA ALA A 269 34.57 12.41 -5.59
C ALA A 269 33.25 13.03 -5.10
N THR A 270 33.00 14.28 -5.47
CA THR A 270 31.79 14.99 -5.07
C THR A 270 30.62 14.35 -5.79
N THR A 271 29.75 13.69 -5.02
CA THR A 271 28.54 13.09 -5.57
C THR A 271 27.73 14.14 -6.32
N ALA A 272 27.18 13.75 -7.45
CA ALA A 272 26.52 14.69 -8.36
C ALA A 272 25.30 15.33 -7.68
N GLN A 273 25.42 16.61 -7.33
CA GLN A 273 24.32 17.42 -6.84
C GLN A 273 23.48 17.92 -8.02
N ARG A 274 22.18 17.69 -7.95
CA ARG A 274 21.23 17.92 -9.03
C ARG A 274 19.92 18.51 -8.50
N GLY A 275 19.22 19.22 -9.37
CA GLY A 275 17.96 19.88 -9.08
C GLY A 275 16.75 19.07 -9.56
N PRO A 276 15.54 19.56 -9.25
CA PRO A 276 14.28 19.00 -9.74
C PRO A 276 14.07 19.33 -11.22
N LEU A 277 13.27 18.51 -11.91
CA LEU A 277 12.70 18.86 -13.22
C LEU A 277 11.61 19.94 -13.05
N ALA A 278 10.83 19.84 -11.97
CA ALA A 278 9.80 20.80 -11.62
C ALA A 278 9.57 20.80 -10.10
N MET A 279 9.31 21.99 -9.54
CA MET A 279 8.83 22.16 -8.17
C MET A 279 7.45 22.80 -8.25
N ILE A 280 6.41 22.01 -8.02
CA ILE A 280 5.04 22.38 -8.32
C ILE A 280 4.35 22.80 -7.01
N PRO A 281 4.04 24.10 -6.81
CA PRO A 281 3.36 24.59 -5.62
C PRO A 281 1.86 24.29 -5.71
N MET A 282 1.43 23.18 -5.11
CA MET A 282 0.06 22.68 -5.24
C MET A 282 -0.79 22.89 -3.99
N HIS A 283 -0.20 22.97 -2.81
CA HIS A 283 -0.95 22.93 -1.55
C HIS A 283 -0.54 24.06 -0.60
N ASP A 284 -1.50 24.50 0.23
CA ASP A 284 -1.30 25.54 1.25
C ASP A 284 -0.77 24.96 2.57
N SER A 285 -0.81 23.63 2.71
CA SER A 285 -0.32 22.87 3.86
C SER A 285 0.60 21.73 3.41
N GLN A 286 1.14 20.98 4.36
CA GLN A 286 2.08 19.90 4.08
C GLN A 286 1.50 18.84 3.14
N VAL A 287 2.24 18.51 2.08
CA VAL A 287 1.92 17.41 1.18
C VAL A 287 2.37 16.12 1.86
N THR A 288 1.44 15.18 2.00
CA THR A 288 1.66 13.93 2.72
C THR A 288 1.94 12.78 1.76
N ALA A 289 1.36 12.80 0.56
CA ALA A 289 1.63 11.82 -0.49
C ALA A 289 1.65 12.47 -1.88
N ALA A 290 2.51 11.96 -2.75
CA ALA A 290 2.53 12.26 -4.18
C ALA A 290 2.78 10.94 -4.91
N ILE A 291 1.85 10.54 -5.78
CA ILE A 291 1.83 9.23 -6.42
C ILE A 291 1.61 9.37 -7.93
N PHE A 292 2.22 8.49 -8.72
CA PHE A 292 1.97 8.40 -10.16
C PHE A 292 0.64 7.70 -10.45
N HIS A 293 0.02 8.03 -11.58
CA HIS A 293 -1.09 7.26 -12.09
C HIS A 293 -0.58 5.87 -12.55
N PRO A 294 -1.24 4.75 -12.18
CA PRO A 294 -0.74 3.39 -12.47
C PRO A 294 -0.53 3.10 -13.97
N HIS A 295 -1.42 3.64 -14.81
CA HIS A 295 -1.41 3.44 -16.25
C HIS A 295 -0.85 4.60 -17.07
N ASP A 296 -0.65 5.78 -16.47
CA ASP A 296 -0.24 7.00 -17.20
C ASP A 296 0.89 7.72 -16.46
N ALA A 297 2.08 7.71 -17.05
CA ALA A 297 3.26 8.32 -16.45
C ALA A 297 3.25 9.86 -16.50
N THR A 298 2.25 10.48 -17.15
CA THR A 298 2.09 11.93 -17.26
C THR A 298 1.17 12.52 -16.19
N VAL A 299 0.39 11.69 -15.51
CA VAL A 299 -0.54 12.13 -14.47
C VAL A 299 -0.02 11.72 -13.10
N ALA A 300 -0.17 12.62 -12.13
CA ALA A 300 0.12 12.37 -10.73
C ALA A 300 -1.05 12.80 -9.84
N TYR A 301 -1.11 12.20 -8.66
CA TYR A 301 -2.03 12.61 -7.59
C TYR A 301 -1.23 13.08 -6.39
N SER A 302 -1.64 14.19 -5.80
CA SER A 302 -1.07 14.69 -4.55
C SER A 302 -2.15 14.75 -3.49
N ALA A 303 -1.79 14.42 -2.25
CA ALA A 303 -2.65 14.48 -1.09
C ALA A 303 -2.00 15.32 0.00
N SER A 304 -2.80 16.11 0.71
CA SER A 304 -2.31 17.07 1.70
C SER A 304 -3.21 17.14 2.93
N GLN A 305 -2.66 17.73 3.98
CA GLN A 305 -3.39 18.10 5.19
C GLN A 305 -4.28 19.33 5.02
N ASP A 306 -4.28 19.98 3.85
CA ASP A 306 -5.27 21.01 3.49
C ASP A 306 -6.65 20.43 3.11
N HIS A 307 -6.84 19.13 3.34
CA HIS A 307 -8.04 18.35 3.02
C HIS A 307 -8.26 18.16 1.52
N THR A 308 -7.22 18.29 0.70
CA THR A 308 -7.37 18.13 -0.75
C THR A 308 -6.56 16.97 -1.31
N VAL A 309 -7.14 16.36 -2.33
CA VAL A 309 -6.47 15.47 -3.27
C VAL A 309 -6.53 16.16 -4.64
N LYS A 310 -5.36 16.43 -5.21
CA LYS A 310 -5.24 17.13 -6.49
C LYS A 310 -4.70 16.20 -7.56
N THR A 311 -5.22 16.33 -8.78
CA THR A 311 -4.68 15.68 -9.97
C THR A 311 -3.80 16.67 -10.71
N ILE A 312 -2.57 16.25 -11.01
CA ILE A 312 -1.53 17.08 -11.62
C ILE A 312 -1.18 16.48 -12.98
N ASP A 313 -1.19 17.32 -14.01
CA ASP A 313 -0.53 16.99 -15.27
C ASP A 313 0.95 17.37 -15.16
N LEU A 314 1.81 16.35 -15.21
CA LEU A 314 3.26 16.49 -15.07
C LEU A 314 3.91 17.12 -16.30
N THR A 315 3.23 17.17 -17.45
CA THR A 315 3.75 17.80 -18.67
C THR A 315 3.58 19.31 -18.63
N THR A 316 2.38 19.78 -18.23
CA THR A 316 2.07 21.21 -18.12
C THR A 316 2.36 21.78 -16.74
N GLN A 317 2.59 20.92 -15.74
CA GLN A 317 2.84 21.26 -14.33
C GLN A 317 1.66 22.04 -13.70
N ARG A 318 0.43 21.70 -14.12
CA ARG A 318 -0.79 22.36 -13.69
C ARG A 318 -1.71 21.39 -12.96
N GLU A 319 -2.50 21.96 -12.06
CA GLU A 319 -3.64 21.29 -11.42
C GLU A 319 -4.75 21.11 -12.46
N VAL A 320 -5.18 19.85 -12.65
CA VAL A 320 -6.27 19.47 -13.55
C VAL A 320 -7.59 19.36 -12.79
N SER A 321 -7.55 18.76 -11.60
CA SER A 321 -8.72 18.50 -10.76
C SER A 321 -8.40 18.68 -9.28
N ARG A 322 -9.40 19.10 -8.52
CA ARG A 322 -9.35 19.31 -7.06
C ARG A 322 -10.50 18.59 -6.40
N LEU A 323 -10.17 17.61 -5.56
CA LEU A 323 -11.13 16.97 -4.66
C LEU A 323 -10.90 17.48 -3.25
N THR A 324 -11.98 17.88 -2.57
CA THR A 324 -11.91 18.38 -1.19
C THR A 324 -12.63 17.39 -0.28
N THR A 325 -11.92 16.83 0.69
CA THR A 325 -12.43 15.90 1.69
C THR A 325 -12.81 16.63 2.98
N MET A 326 -13.55 15.95 3.86
CA MET A 326 -13.94 16.53 5.16
C MET A 326 -12.80 16.60 6.18
N HIS A 327 -11.76 15.79 6.00
CA HIS A 327 -10.67 15.63 6.96
C HIS A 327 -9.29 15.69 6.26
N PRO A 328 -8.21 16.02 7.01
CA PRO A 328 -6.84 15.97 6.53
C PRO A 328 -6.45 14.59 6.02
N ILE A 329 -5.74 14.54 4.89
CA ILE A 329 -5.24 13.30 4.29
C ILE A 329 -3.77 13.10 4.66
N LEU A 330 -3.44 11.89 5.11
CA LEU A 330 -2.11 11.50 5.58
C LEU A 330 -1.38 10.56 4.62
N CYS A 331 -2.11 9.84 3.77
CA CYS A 331 -1.54 9.01 2.73
C CYS A 331 -2.52 8.81 1.58
N ALA A 332 -2.01 8.44 0.41
CA ALA A 332 -2.82 8.10 -0.75
C ALA A 332 -2.21 6.90 -1.49
N ALA A 333 -3.08 6.08 -2.08
CA ALA A 333 -2.69 5.02 -3.01
C ALA A 333 -3.63 5.02 -4.22
N ALA A 334 -3.04 4.91 -5.42
CA ALA A 334 -3.80 4.78 -6.65
C ALA A 334 -4.09 3.30 -6.91
N LEU A 335 -5.35 2.99 -7.19
CA LEU A 335 -5.81 1.65 -7.52
C LEU A 335 -5.81 1.47 -9.04
N ASN A 336 -5.72 0.22 -9.49
CA ASN A 336 -5.68 -0.10 -10.93
C ASN A 336 -6.97 0.30 -11.67
N ASN A 337 -8.10 0.40 -10.96
CA ASN A 337 -9.38 0.84 -11.49
C ASN A 337 -9.51 2.38 -11.59
N SER A 338 -8.40 3.12 -11.47
CA SER A 338 -8.34 4.59 -11.51
C SER A 338 -9.02 5.31 -10.33
N LEU A 339 -9.36 4.58 -9.26
CA LEU A 339 -9.77 5.18 -7.99
C LEU A 339 -8.55 5.52 -7.13
N ILE A 340 -8.72 6.48 -6.23
CA ILE A 340 -7.72 6.88 -5.24
C ILE A 340 -8.24 6.53 -3.86
N ALA A 341 -7.47 5.75 -3.11
CA ALA A 341 -7.70 5.53 -1.70
C ALA A 341 -6.93 6.58 -0.90
N ALA A 342 -7.64 7.40 -0.12
CA ALA A 342 -7.08 8.48 0.68
C ALA A 342 -7.26 8.17 2.18
N GLY A 343 -6.15 7.97 2.89
CA GLY A 343 -6.14 7.69 4.33
C GLY A 343 -6.22 8.99 5.13
N SER A 344 -7.21 9.11 6.01
CA SER A 344 -7.45 10.34 6.79
C SER A 344 -6.85 10.28 8.19
N SER A 345 -6.70 11.46 8.80
CA SER A 345 -6.46 11.58 10.24
C SER A 345 -7.66 11.14 11.09
N ALA A 346 -8.85 11.10 10.50
CA ALA A 346 -10.12 10.74 11.15
C ALA A 346 -10.41 9.22 11.14
N ARG A 347 -9.36 8.38 11.04
CA ARG A 347 -9.40 6.92 11.23
C ARG A 347 -10.20 6.14 10.17
N HIS A 348 -10.53 6.76 9.06
CA HIS A 348 -11.17 6.12 7.93
C HIS A 348 -10.39 6.40 6.65
N ILE A 349 -10.63 5.59 5.64
CA ILE A 349 -10.10 5.78 4.29
C ILE A 349 -11.28 6.19 3.41
N THR A 350 -11.07 7.15 2.53
CA THR A 350 -12.10 7.58 1.56
C THR A 350 -11.65 7.15 0.17
N LEU A 351 -12.54 6.51 -0.59
CA LEU A 351 -12.33 6.25 -2.00
C LEU A 351 -12.87 7.41 -2.83
N LEU A 352 -12.02 7.91 -3.70
CA LEU A 352 -12.23 9.09 -4.52
C LEU A 352 -12.09 8.71 -6.00
N ASP A 353 -13.03 9.13 -6.84
CA ASP A 353 -12.81 9.16 -8.29
C ASP A 353 -12.23 10.54 -8.66
N PRO A 354 -11.00 10.63 -9.17
CA PRO A 354 -10.37 11.90 -9.55
C PRO A 354 -11.13 12.69 -10.62
N ARG A 355 -12.04 12.04 -11.35
CA ARG A 355 -12.83 12.62 -12.44
C ARG A 355 -14.16 13.20 -11.96
N GLU A 356 -14.65 12.80 -10.79
CA GLU A 356 -15.91 13.31 -10.26
C GLU A 356 -15.73 14.69 -9.61
N SER A 357 -16.74 15.54 -9.73
CA SER A 357 -16.73 16.85 -9.07
C SER A 357 -16.90 16.71 -7.55
N ALA A 358 -16.34 17.66 -6.80
CA ALA A 358 -16.29 17.66 -5.33
C ALA A 358 -17.64 17.60 -4.59
N THR A 359 -18.79 17.52 -5.27
CA THR A 359 -20.13 17.50 -4.66
C THR A 359 -20.65 16.07 -4.39
N SER A 360 -20.00 15.04 -4.97
CA SER A 360 -20.28 13.61 -4.76
C SER A 360 -19.06 12.90 -4.14
N THR A 361 -18.42 13.54 -3.17
CA THR A 361 -16.98 13.41 -2.88
C THR A 361 -16.52 12.13 -2.19
N ALA A 362 -17.40 11.17 -1.90
CA ALA A 362 -17.01 9.89 -1.33
C ALA A 362 -17.86 8.78 -1.94
N ALA A 363 -17.32 8.11 -2.95
CA ALA A 363 -17.95 6.92 -3.52
C ALA A 363 -18.10 5.82 -2.45
N MET A 364 -17.13 5.74 -1.54
CA MET A 364 -17.10 4.74 -0.47
C MET A 364 -16.18 5.19 0.68
N THR A 365 -16.53 4.82 1.91
CA THR A 365 -15.66 4.99 3.08
C THR A 365 -15.29 3.64 3.68
N LEU A 366 -13.99 3.43 3.95
CA LEU A 366 -13.53 2.23 4.66
C LEU A 366 -13.37 2.55 6.14
N ARG A 367 -14.14 1.87 6.99
CA ARG A 367 -14.19 2.11 8.42
C ARG A 367 -13.75 0.89 9.21
N GLY A 368 -13.06 1.17 10.32
CA GLY A 368 -12.72 0.18 11.31
C GLY A 368 -11.47 0.54 12.11
N HIS A 369 -10.53 1.28 11.52
CA HIS A 369 -9.31 1.68 12.22
C HIS A 369 -9.61 2.50 13.46
N LEU A 370 -8.77 2.36 14.48
CA LEU A 370 -8.93 3.05 15.76
C LEU A 370 -8.04 4.30 15.88
N ASN A 371 -7.16 4.53 14.92
CA ASN A 371 -6.23 5.66 14.88
C ASN A 371 -5.98 6.09 13.42
N MET A 372 -5.14 7.12 13.23
CA MET A 372 -4.75 7.68 11.94
C MET A 372 -4.26 6.60 10.96
N VAL A 373 -4.63 6.72 9.69
CA VAL A 373 -4.16 5.84 8.61
C VAL A 373 -3.03 6.54 7.89
N VAL A 374 -1.83 5.96 7.90
CA VAL A 374 -0.60 6.63 7.41
C VAL A 374 0.06 5.94 6.24
N SER A 375 -0.36 4.72 5.90
CA SER A 375 0.16 4.00 4.74
C SER A 375 -0.93 3.17 4.09
N LEU A 376 -0.89 3.09 2.76
CA LEU A 376 -1.81 2.31 1.93
C LEU A 376 -1.00 1.59 0.85
N SER A 377 -1.43 0.38 0.50
CA SER A 377 -0.89 -0.36 -0.65
C SER A 377 -2.02 -1.13 -1.33
N ALA A 378 -2.11 -1.02 -2.65
CA ALA A 378 -3.02 -1.84 -3.45
C ALA A 378 -2.59 -3.31 -3.41
N SER A 379 -3.54 -4.22 -3.63
CA SER A 379 -3.22 -5.64 -3.84
C SER A 379 -2.55 -5.85 -5.20
N PRO A 380 -1.53 -6.73 -5.29
CA PRO A 380 -0.89 -7.06 -6.56
C PRO A 380 -1.72 -8.04 -7.41
N ASP A 381 -2.64 -8.78 -6.79
CA ASP A 381 -3.39 -9.86 -7.44
C ASP A 381 -4.77 -9.42 -7.94
N ASN A 382 -5.36 -8.39 -7.32
CA ASN A 382 -6.71 -7.95 -7.64
C ASN A 382 -6.86 -6.43 -7.55
N ASP A 383 -7.85 -5.91 -8.25
CA ASP A 383 -8.09 -4.45 -8.35
C ASP A 383 -9.01 -3.94 -7.23
N TYR A 384 -9.64 -4.85 -6.49
CA TYR A 384 -10.64 -4.55 -5.48
C TYR A 384 -10.15 -4.74 -4.05
N SER A 385 -8.89 -5.15 -3.82
CA SER A 385 -8.35 -5.26 -2.46
C SER A 385 -7.20 -4.29 -2.22
N LEU A 386 -7.09 -3.84 -0.98
CA LEU A 386 -6.00 -2.99 -0.53
C LEU A 386 -5.67 -3.30 0.93
N VAL A 387 -4.45 -2.96 1.34
CA VAL A 387 -4.02 -3.00 2.74
C VAL A 387 -3.75 -1.59 3.23
N SER A 388 -4.14 -1.32 4.47
CA SER A 388 -3.85 -0.08 5.17
C SER A 388 -3.02 -0.34 6.41
N GLY A 389 -2.10 0.57 6.71
CA GLY A 389 -1.32 0.62 7.94
C GLY A 389 -1.73 1.82 8.78
N SER A 390 -2.02 1.58 10.06
CA SER A 390 -2.48 2.61 10.99
C SER A 390 -1.61 2.72 12.24
N HIS A 391 -1.66 3.90 12.85
CA HIS A 391 -1.15 4.13 14.19
C HIS A 391 -1.92 3.35 15.28
N ASP A 392 -2.95 2.57 14.94
CA ASP A 392 -3.66 1.68 15.88
C ASP A 392 -2.95 0.33 16.11
N SER A 393 -1.73 0.19 15.61
CA SER A 393 -0.91 -1.04 15.62
C SER A 393 -1.41 -2.18 14.74
N THR A 394 -2.37 -1.92 13.86
CA THR A 394 -2.91 -2.93 12.94
C THR A 394 -2.68 -2.56 11.49
N CYS A 395 -2.47 -3.59 10.67
CA CYS A 395 -2.71 -3.52 9.24
C CYS A 395 -4.05 -4.17 8.92
N ARG A 396 -4.85 -3.57 8.04
CA ARG A 396 -6.17 -4.13 7.67
C ARG A 396 -6.24 -4.37 6.19
N VAL A 397 -6.81 -5.51 5.83
CA VAL A 397 -7.08 -5.89 4.45
C VAL A 397 -8.55 -5.61 4.16
N TRP A 398 -8.79 -4.90 3.08
CA TRP A 398 -10.11 -4.48 2.64
C TRP A 398 -10.44 -5.13 1.32
N ASP A 399 -11.71 -5.43 1.12
CA ASP A 399 -12.26 -5.86 -0.16
C ASP A 399 -13.41 -4.92 -0.53
N LEU A 400 -13.20 -4.13 -1.58
CA LEU A 400 -14.09 -3.08 -2.06
C LEU A 400 -15.43 -3.62 -2.57
N ARG A 401 -15.54 -4.92 -2.83
CA ARG A 401 -16.80 -5.57 -3.18
C ARG A 401 -17.73 -5.70 -1.98
N SER A 402 -17.15 -5.76 -0.77
CA SER A 402 -17.89 -5.88 0.48
C SER A 402 -18.30 -4.51 0.99
N THR A 403 -19.56 -4.18 0.78
CA THR A 403 -20.15 -2.90 1.09
C THR A 403 -21.47 -3.05 1.83
N ARG A 404 -21.71 -2.14 2.78
CA ARG A 404 -23.01 -1.95 3.42
C ARG A 404 -23.40 -0.48 3.39
N GLN A 405 -24.68 -0.20 3.59
CA GLN A 405 -25.14 1.17 3.78
C GLN A 405 -24.57 1.75 5.09
N ALA A 406 -24.23 3.04 5.07
CA ALA A 406 -23.84 3.77 6.27
C ALA A 406 -24.99 3.78 7.29
N THR A 407 -24.66 3.58 8.57
CA THR A 407 -25.63 3.75 9.66
C THR A 407 -25.83 5.25 9.98
N SER A 408 -26.81 5.60 10.81
CA SER A 408 -27.10 7.01 11.17
C SER A 408 -25.91 7.76 11.79
N ASP A 409 -25.02 7.04 12.45
CA ASP A 409 -23.82 7.59 13.11
C ASP A 409 -22.64 7.75 12.14
N GLU A 410 -22.79 7.20 10.93
CA GLU A 410 -21.80 7.21 9.87
C GLU A 410 -22.25 8.22 8.81
N THR A 411 -21.29 8.98 8.26
CA THR A 411 -21.57 9.92 7.15
C THR A 411 -22.27 9.21 6.00
N THR A 412 -23.06 9.96 5.22
CA THR A 412 -23.79 9.46 4.05
C THR A 412 -22.89 8.68 3.08
N GLY A 413 -23.41 7.57 2.55
CA GLY A 413 -22.77 6.80 1.49
C GLY A 413 -22.63 5.32 1.83
N VAL A 414 -21.64 4.69 1.20
CA VAL A 414 -21.37 3.26 1.31
C VAL A 414 -20.16 3.02 2.21
N VAL A 415 -20.26 2.05 3.12
CA VAL A 415 -19.21 1.68 4.08
C VAL A 415 -18.65 0.30 3.76
N CYS A 416 -17.32 0.20 3.73
CA CYS A 416 -16.57 -1.05 3.64
C CYS A 416 -15.91 -1.35 4.99
N GLU A 417 -16.01 -2.60 5.42
CA GLU A 417 -15.41 -3.11 6.65
C GLU A 417 -14.21 -4.03 6.33
N PRO A 418 -13.24 -4.17 7.25
CA PRO A 418 -12.06 -4.96 6.98
C PRO A 418 -12.41 -6.45 6.90
N VAL A 419 -11.88 -7.13 5.90
CA VAL A 419 -12.00 -8.59 5.74
C VAL A 419 -11.06 -9.32 6.69
N TYR A 420 -9.87 -8.74 6.90
CA TYR A 420 -8.86 -9.33 7.77
C TYR A 420 -8.08 -8.24 8.52
N THR A 421 -7.73 -8.51 9.77
CA THR A 421 -6.93 -7.61 10.61
C THR A 421 -5.64 -8.32 11.02
N ILE A 422 -4.52 -7.69 10.70
CA ILE A 422 -3.17 -8.12 11.06
C ILE A 422 -2.71 -7.28 12.23
N GLY A 423 -2.57 -7.89 13.40
CA GLY A 423 -1.92 -7.26 14.56
C GLY A 423 -0.40 -7.37 14.49
N ARG A 424 0.30 -6.58 15.31
CA ARG A 424 1.73 -6.80 15.58
C ARG A 424 1.93 -8.10 16.35
N GLU A 425 2.76 -9.00 15.83
CA GLU A 425 2.93 -10.34 16.42
C GLU A 425 3.49 -10.28 17.84
N TRP A 426 4.37 -9.32 18.14
CA TRP A 426 4.96 -9.19 19.48
C TRP A 426 3.96 -8.76 20.57
N LEU A 427 2.79 -8.24 20.17
CA LEU A 427 1.66 -7.89 21.04
C LEU A 427 0.65 -9.03 21.20
N LYS A 428 0.84 -10.18 20.55
CA LYS A 428 -0.09 -11.30 20.63
C LYS A 428 -0.25 -11.78 22.07
N GLY A 429 -1.50 -11.81 22.54
CA GLY A 429 -1.84 -12.16 23.92
C GLY A 429 -1.65 -11.04 24.95
N LYS A 430 -1.27 -9.82 24.53
CA LYS A 430 -1.16 -8.63 25.39
C LYS A 430 -2.31 -7.66 25.12
N LYS A 431 -2.58 -6.77 26.08
CA LYS A 431 -3.53 -5.67 25.90
C LYS A 431 -2.96 -4.70 24.84
N LEU A 432 -3.81 -4.31 23.90
CA LEU A 432 -3.46 -3.29 22.89
C LEU A 432 -3.04 -1.99 23.59
N PRO A 433 -1.90 -1.38 23.18
CA PRO A 433 -1.47 -0.10 23.71
C PRO A 433 -2.51 0.99 23.42
N THR A 434 -2.78 1.85 24.40
CA THR A 434 -3.63 3.03 24.20
C THR A 434 -3.00 3.91 23.12
N ALA A 435 -3.75 4.26 22.08
CA ALA A 435 -3.26 5.04 20.92
C ALA A 435 -2.09 4.42 20.14
N GLY A 436 -1.82 3.11 20.31
CA GLY A 436 -0.78 2.38 19.59
C GLY A 436 0.65 2.71 20.01
N ASP A 437 0.85 3.25 21.22
CA ASP A 437 2.16 3.60 21.74
C ASP A 437 3.16 2.43 21.69
N GLY A 438 4.35 2.66 21.11
CA GLY A 438 5.37 1.64 20.87
C GLY A 438 5.05 0.59 19.80
N ALA A 439 3.91 0.68 19.11
CA ALA A 439 3.46 -0.32 18.16
C ALA A 439 2.85 0.25 16.86
N LYS A 440 2.98 1.57 16.62
CA LYS A 440 2.40 2.23 15.44
C LYS A 440 2.94 1.61 14.15
N VAL A 441 2.06 1.40 13.17
CA VAL A 441 2.46 1.07 11.80
C VAL A 441 2.73 2.36 11.05
N LEU A 442 3.93 2.51 10.49
CA LEU A 442 4.34 3.69 9.73
C LEU A 442 4.30 3.42 8.22
N SER A 443 4.57 2.19 7.79
CA SER A 443 4.59 1.82 6.37
C SER A 443 4.09 0.39 6.17
N VAL A 444 3.37 0.19 5.07
CA VAL A 444 2.92 -1.14 4.62
C VAL A 444 3.04 -1.23 3.10
N VAL A 445 3.49 -2.39 2.61
CA VAL A 445 3.56 -2.74 1.19
C VAL A 445 3.00 -4.15 1.01
N TRP A 446 2.23 -4.34 -0.06
CA TRP A 446 1.69 -5.64 -0.43
C TRP A 446 2.27 -6.09 -1.77
N ASP A 447 2.98 -7.22 -1.74
CA ASP A 447 3.52 -7.87 -2.93
C ASP A 447 3.13 -9.35 -2.98
N LYS A 448 3.19 -9.95 -4.18
CA LYS A 448 2.77 -11.32 -4.42
C LYS A 448 3.77 -12.34 -3.85
N SER A 449 5.07 -12.06 -3.95
CA SER A 449 6.10 -12.98 -3.46
C SER A 449 6.33 -12.80 -1.97
N TRP A 450 6.40 -11.56 -1.48
CA TRP A 450 6.62 -11.28 -0.06
C TRP A 450 5.36 -11.35 0.80
N GLY A 451 4.17 -11.19 0.21
CA GLY A 451 2.94 -10.96 0.95
C GLY A 451 2.85 -9.52 1.46
N ILE A 452 2.32 -9.34 2.66
CA ILE A 452 2.16 -8.04 3.30
C ILE A 452 3.37 -7.79 4.20
N VAL A 453 4.13 -6.75 3.88
CA VAL A 453 5.30 -6.30 4.64
C VAL A 453 4.95 -5.00 5.34
N SER A 454 5.09 -4.97 6.67
CA SER A 454 4.71 -3.83 7.49
C SER A 454 5.80 -3.43 8.46
N ALA A 455 5.96 -2.13 8.69
CA ALA A 455 7.05 -1.57 9.48
C ALA A 455 6.58 -0.43 10.37
N GLY A 456 7.27 -0.17 11.47
CA GLY A 456 6.93 0.96 12.34
C GLY A 456 7.74 1.10 13.62
N GLU A 457 7.06 1.57 14.66
CA GLU A 457 7.64 2.00 15.94
C GLU A 457 8.21 0.84 16.77
N ASP A 458 7.75 -0.38 16.50
CA ASP A 458 8.21 -1.61 17.14
C ASP A 458 9.60 -2.07 16.68
N LYS A 459 10.27 -1.25 15.85
CA LYS A 459 11.62 -1.46 15.30
C LYS A 459 11.73 -2.75 14.50
N LYS A 460 10.62 -3.20 13.91
CA LYS A 460 10.55 -4.44 13.18
C LYS A 460 9.93 -4.24 11.81
N VAL A 461 10.47 -4.96 10.83
CA VAL A 461 9.77 -5.26 9.59
C VAL A 461 9.07 -6.60 9.76
N GLN A 462 7.75 -6.58 9.87
CA GLN A 462 6.92 -7.76 10.02
C GLN A 462 6.41 -8.23 8.66
N ILE A 463 6.59 -9.52 8.37
CA ILE A 463 6.15 -10.16 7.14
C ILE A 463 4.97 -11.08 7.45
N ASN A 464 3.89 -10.86 6.71
CA ASN A 464 2.65 -11.63 6.79
C ASN A 464 2.30 -12.20 5.42
N ARG A 465 2.21 -13.53 5.31
CA ARG A 465 1.92 -14.22 4.04
C ARG A 465 0.97 -15.38 4.27
N GLY A 466 0.12 -15.66 3.29
CA GLY A 466 -0.72 -16.86 3.29
C GLY A 466 0.12 -18.12 3.14
N ARG A 467 -0.10 -19.14 3.97
CA ARG A 467 0.53 -20.47 3.79
C ARG A 467 -0.23 -21.26 2.70
N GLY A 468 0.45 -21.56 1.57
CA GLY A 468 -0.02 -22.43 0.47
C GLY A 468 -0.96 -21.72 -0.53
N LEU A 469 -0.76 -21.71 -1.86
CA LEU A 469 -0.20 -22.70 -2.78
C LEU A 469 0.99 -22.15 -3.60
N LEU A 470 2.21 -22.26 -3.07
CA LEU A 470 3.43 -22.30 -3.89
C LEU A 470 4.25 -23.50 -3.39
N ALA A 471 3.69 -24.67 -3.66
CA ALA A 471 4.41 -25.94 -3.73
C ALA A 471 3.85 -26.65 -4.96
N SER A 472 4.27 -26.18 -6.12
CA SER A 472 4.32 -26.93 -7.39
C SER A 472 5.41 -26.31 -8.25
#